data_AF-A0A316M7Q8-F1
#
_entry.id   AF-A0A316M7Q8-F1
#
_cell.length_a   1.000
_cell.length_b   1.000
_cell.length_c   1.000
_cell.angle_alpha   90.00
_cell.angle_beta   90.00
_cell.angle_gamma   90.00
#
_symmetry.space_group_name_H-M   'P 1'
#
loop_
_entity.id
_entity.type
_entity.pdbx_description
1 polymer ?
#
loop_
_entity_poly.entity_id
_entity_poly.type
_entity_poly.pdbx_seq_one_letter_code
_entity_poly.pdbx_strand_id
1 'polypeptide(L)'
;MENRFSFYNTLTKKVETVIPNVDGKIAMYTCGPTVYHFAHIGNLRSYIMEDVLEKTLRYLGYDVKRVMNITDVGHLSSDADTGEDKMLSGAKREHKTVMEIAKFYTDAFFEDCKKLNIKRPDVVEPATNCISEFIHMIEVLLEKGYAYVAGGNVYFDTSKLKEYYVFNTQSENELLVGVRDDVTEDENKKNKNDFVLWFTKSKFEDQALKWDSPWGVGYPGWHIECSCISMKHLGEYMDIHCGGVDNIFPHHTNEIAQSESYLGHKWCNYWFHVHHLNDKTGKMSKSKGDFLTVSLLESKGYNPLVYRMFCLQSHYRKPLEFSYEVMDNVKSAYEKLLKKIAGLSKEGEVDEAVYAEYRRKFEDALCNDLNTSMAITVLYDLLKADCNDVTKRKLAASFDEVLSLGLFDGEKAEEKADDVDAELVSYIEAKIAERKEAKKAKDFAKADAIREELLQKGIVLEDTREGVKWKMA
;
A
#
# COMPACT_ATOMS: atom_id res chain seq x y z
N MET A 1 18.43 0.42 22.16
CA MET A 1 18.31 -0.65 21.15
C MET A 1 19.52 -0.56 20.24
N GLU A 2 20.09 -1.66 19.76
CA GLU A 2 21.17 -1.55 18.77
C GLU A 2 20.55 -1.31 17.38
N ASN A 3 20.82 -0.16 16.77
CA ASN A 3 20.29 0.20 15.45
C ASN A 3 20.99 -0.64 14.38
N ARG A 4 20.36 -1.74 13.96
CA ARG A 4 20.88 -2.67 12.96
C ARG A 4 20.08 -2.71 11.64
N PHE A 5 18.87 -2.14 11.64
CA PHE A 5 18.04 -2.10 10.44
C PHE A 5 18.67 -1.19 9.40
N SER A 6 18.92 -1.71 8.21
CA SER A 6 19.51 -0.95 7.11
C SER A 6 18.72 -1.19 5.84
N PHE A 7 18.53 -0.14 5.05
CA PHE A 7 17.91 -0.25 3.73
C PHE A 7 18.50 0.76 2.76
N TYR A 8 18.25 0.54 1.47
CA TYR A 8 18.71 1.41 0.42
C TYR A 8 17.96 2.75 0.43
N ASN A 9 18.69 3.79 0.79
CA ASN A 9 18.19 5.15 0.76
C ASN A 9 18.35 5.72 -0.65
N THR A 10 17.24 6.04 -1.31
CA THR A 10 17.26 6.59 -2.68
C THR A 10 18.02 7.91 -2.75
N LEU A 11 18.00 8.71 -1.68
CA LEU A 11 18.70 9.99 -1.60
C LEU A 11 20.22 9.84 -1.72
N THR A 12 20.81 8.85 -1.05
CA THR A 12 22.27 8.64 -0.99
C THR A 12 22.77 7.54 -1.92
N LYS A 13 21.85 6.76 -2.49
CA LYS A 13 22.09 5.61 -3.37
C LYS A 13 22.92 4.51 -2.70
N LYS A 14 22.75 4.33 -1.38
CA LYS A 14 23.46 3.35 -0.56
C LYS A 14 22.51 2.65 0.39
N VAL A 15 22.87 1.42 0.76
CA VAL A 15 22.25 0.76 1.92
C VAL A 15 22.85 1.39 3.18
N GLU A 16 22.00 1.99 3.99
CA GLU A 16 22.39 2.77 5.17
C GLU A 16 21.60 2.29 6.37
N THR A 17 22.25 2.30 7.54
CA THR A 17 21.57 2.05 8.81
C THR A 17 20.61 3.20 9.10
N VAL A 18 19.38 2.83 9.47
CA VAL A 18 18.34 3.79 9.86
C VAL A 18 18.65 4.27 11.27
N ILE A 19 18.93 5.56 11.39
CA ILE A 19 19.15 6.26 12.65
C ILE A 19 17.99 7.25 12.79
N PRO A 20 17.04 7.01 13.71
CA PRO A 20 15.91 7.90 13.88
C PRO A 20 16.34 9.25 14.47
N ASN A 21 15.57 10.30 14.18
CA ASN A 21 15.72 11.61 14.79
C ASN A 21 15.49 11.57 16.31
N VAL A 22 14.65 10.65 16.79
CA VAL A 22 14.40 10.38 18.22
C VAL A 22 14.62 8.90 18.50
N ASP A 23 15.50 8.57 19.45
CA ASP A 23 15.86 7.18 19.74
C ASP A 23 14.63 6.28 19.96
N GLY A 24 14.61 5.15 19.25
CA GLY A 24 13.51 4.18 19.28
C GLY A 24 12.20 4.60 18.60
N LYS A 25 12.08 5.81 18.01
CA LYS A 25 10.85 6.29 17.38
C LYS A 25 11.05 6.58 15.90
N ILE A 26 10.08 6.20 15.06
CA ILE A 26 10.12 6.44 13.61
C ILE A 26 8.88 7.22 13.18
N ALA A 27 9.09 8.41 12.62
CA ALA A 27 8.12 9.18 11.86
C ALA A 27 8.17 8.73 10.39
N MET A 28 7.12 8.02 9.96
CA MET A 28 7.03 7.42 8.62
C MET A 28 5.86 8.01 7.84
N TYR A 29 6.12 8.51 6.63
CA TYR A 29 5.09 8.97 5.71
C TYR A 29 5.03 8.08 4.46
N THR A 30 3.82 7.76 4.01
CA THR A 30 3.59 6.98 2.79
C THR A 30 2.61 7.73 1.89
N CYS A 31 3.01 8.07 0.67
CA CYS A 31 2.12 8.66 -0.33
C CYS A 31 0.93 7.73 -0.60
N GLY A 32 -0.29 8.24 -0.39
CA GLY A 32 -1.52 7.48 -0.57
C GLY A 32 -2.12 7.56 -1.98
N PRO A 33 -3.28 6.91 -2.20
CA PRO A 33 -3.90 6.82 -3.51
C PRO A 33 -4.68 8.08 -3.89
N THR A 34 -4.75 8.35 -5.20
CA THR A 34 -5.81 9.19 -5.78
C THR A 34 -7.09 8.39 -5.94
N VAL A 35 -8.16 8.80 -5.27
CA VAL A 35 -9.38 8.00 -5.07
C VAL A 35 -10.48 8.26 -6.12
N TYR A 36 -10.11 8.17 -7.40
CA TYR A 36 -11.01 8.35 -8.56
C TYR A 36 -11.40 7.04 -9.27
N HIS A 37 -10.73 5.95 -8.91
CA HIS A 37 -10.92 4.60 -9.43
C HIS A 37 -10.33 3.60 -8.43
N PHE A 38 -10.69 2.31 -8.53
CA PHE A 38 -10.03 1.24 -7.80
C PHE A 38 -8.50 1.27 -7.99
N ALA A 39 -7.76 0.88 -6.95
CA ALA A 39 -6.34 0.59 -7.05
C ALA A 39 -6.14 -0.71 -7.85
N HIS A 40 -5.10 -0.75 -8.68
CA HIS A 40 -4.68 -2.00 -9.30
C HIS A 40 -3.63 -2.70 -8.44
N ILE A 41 -3.38 -3.98 -8.70
CA ILE A 41 -2.41 -4.79 -7.95
C ILE A 41 -1.01 -4.15 -7.97
N GLY A 42 -0.61 -3.51 -9.08
CA GLY A 42 0.64 -2.75 -9.13
C GLY A 42 0.76 -1.62 -8.09
N ASN A 43 -0.33 -0.92 -7.76
CA ASN A 43 -0.33 0.06 -6.66
C ASN A 43 -0.20 -0.67 -5.31
N LEU A 44 -0.98 -1.74 -5.14
CA LEU A 44 -1.01 -2.53 -3.91
C LEU A 44 0.32 -3.21 -3.60
N ARG A 45 1.16 -3.49 -4.59
CA ARG A 45 2.55 -3.93 -4.36
C ARG A 45 3.33 -2.93 -3.51
N SER A 46 3.25 -1.63 -3.81
CA SER A 46 3.95 -0.59 -3.04
C SER A 46 3.48 -0.60 -1.59
N TYR A 47 2.16 -0.59 -1.39
CA TYR A 47 1.56 -0.59 -0.05
C TYR A 47 1.85 -1.88 0.74
N ILE A 48 1.99 -3.04 0.08
CA ILE A 48 2.46 -4.28 0.73
C ILE A 48 3.89 -4.09 1.25
N MET A 49 4.80 -3.52 0.46
CA MET A 49 6.20 -3.36 0.86
C MET A 49 6.38 -2.29 1.94
N GLU A 50 5.58 -1.23 1.91
CA GLU A 50 5.51 -0.22 2.98
C GLU A 50 4.96 -0.81 4.29
N ASP A 51 3.95 -1.67 4.21
CA ASP A 51 3.44 -2.41 5.36
C ASP A 51 4.48 -3.36 5.95
N VAL A 52 5.25 -4.06 5.11
CA VAL A 52 6.34 -4.94 5.55
C VAL A 52 7.46 -4.13 6.19
N LEU A 53 7.79 -2.95 5.66
CA LEU A 53 8.73 -2.03 6.26
C LEU A 53 8.27 -1.61 7.66
N GLU A 54 7.03 -1.14 7.80
CA GLU A 54 6.45 -0.76 9.10
C GLU A 54 6.50 -1.93 10.10
N LYS A 55 6.01 -3.11 9.69
CA LYS A 55 5.98 -4.29 10.54
C LYS A 55 7.37 -4.77 10.93
N THR A 56 8.35 -4.68 10.02
CA THR A 56 9.76 -4.99 10.32
C THR A 56 10.31 -4.06 11.38
N LEU A 57 10.11 -2.74 11.25
CA LEU A 57 10.55 -1.77 12.24
C LEU A 57 9.93 -2.06 13.61
N ARG A 58 8.62 -2.33 13.67
CA ARG A 58 7.94 -2.70 14.92
C ARG A 58 8.44 -4.04 15.48
N TYR A 59 8.71 -5.03 14.62
CA TYR A 59 9.25 -6.34 15.03
C TYR A 59 10.64 -6.23 15.65
N LEU A 60 11.45 -5.29 15.15
CA LEU A 60 12.75 -4.94 15.72
C LEU A 60 12.65 -4.05 16.96
N GLY A 61 11.46 -3.56 17.29
CA GLY A 61 11.11 -2.86 18.52
C GLY A 61 10.99 -1.33 18.42
N TYR A 62 11.01 -0.76 17.21
CA TYR A 62 10.76 0.67 17.03
C TYR A 62 9.27 1.02 17.27
N ASP A 63 9.03 2.17 17.89
CA ASP A 63 7.72 2.81 17.94
C ASP A 63 7.52 3.63 16.66
N VAL A 64 6.73 3.09 15.73
CA VAL A 64 6.46 3.73 14.43
C VAL A 64 5.15 4.51 14.51
N LYS A 65 5.16 5.75 14.04
CA LYS A 65 3.96 6.52 13.70
C LYS A 65 3.90 6.68 12.19
N ARG A 66 2.96 6.00 11.54
CA ARG A 66 2.74 6.08 10.09
C ARG A 66 1.58 6.99 9.72
N VAL A 67 1.84 7.92 8.81
CA VAL A 67 0.84 8.84 8.23
C VAL A 67 0.74 8.59 6.73
N MET A 68 -0.49 8.62 6.22
CA MET A 68 -0.80 8.49 4.80
C MET A 68 -1.83 9.55 4.42
N ASN A 69 -1.64 10.23 3.30
CA ASN A 69 -2.69 11.09 2.74
C ASN A 69 -3.74 10.28 1.98
N ILE A 70 -4.91 10.85 1.79
CA ILE A 70 -5.81 10.46 0.71
C ILE A 70 -5.94 11.64 -0.23
N THR A 71 -5.60 11.40 -1.49
CA THR A 71 -5.71 12.42 -2.52
C THR A 71 -7.15 12.42 -3.07
N ASP A 72 -8.01 13.20 -2.41
CA ASP A 72 -9.44 13.35 -2.70
C ASP A 72 -9.80 14.70 -3.35
N VAL A 73 -8.79 15.51 -3.68
CA VAL A 73 -8.92 16.69 -4.53
C VAL A 73 -8.62 16.37 -5.99
N GLY A 74 -9.11 17.21 -6.89
CA GLY A 74 -8.95 17.00 -8.32
C GLY A 74 -7.49 17.17 -8.77
N HIS A 75 -6.88 16.12 -9.32
CA HIS A 75 -5.55 16.20 -9.94
C HIS A 75 -5.63 16.06 -11.43
N LEU A 76 -4.83 16.88 -12.11
CA LEU A 76 -4.66 16.80 -13.55
C LEU A 76 -4.03 15.44 -13.91
N SER A 77 -4.37 14.96 -15.11
CA SER A 77 -3.97 13.62 -15.52
C SER A 77 -2.47 13.47 -15.81
N SER A 78 -1.77 14.57 -16.10
CA SER A 78 -0.34 14.64 -16.40
C SER A 78 0.47 15.32 -15.28
N ASP A 79 1.67 14.78 -15.02
CA ASP A 79 2.67 15.34 -14.09
C ASP A 79 3.28 16.67 -14.58
N ALA A 80 2.96 17.09 -15.81
CA ALA A 80 3.32 18.38 -16.37
C ALA A 80 2.25 19.47 -16.13
N ASP A 81 1.38 19.29 -15.13
CA ASP A 81 0.26 20.20 -14.82
C ASP A 81 -0.73 20.38 -15.99
N THR A 82 -1.00 19.29 -16.72
CA THR A 82 -1.91 19.28 -17.89
C THR A 82 -2.90 18.11 -17.86
N GLY A 83 -3.98 18.21 -18.64
CA GLY A 83 -5.00 17.16 -18.80
C GLY A 83 -6.19 17.28 -17.84
N GLU A 84 -7.19 16.41 -17.99
CA GLU A 84 -8.43 16.45 -17.20
C GLU A 84 -8.24 16.12 -15.72
N ASP A 85 -9.11 16.68 -14.87
CA ASP A 85 -9.24 16.29 -13.47
C ASP A 85 -9.68 14.82 -13.35
N LYS A 86 -8.80 13.97 -12.83
CA LYS A 86 -9.03 12.54 -12.59
C LYS A 86 -10.29 12.28 -11.74
N MET A 87 -10.52 13.09 -10.71
CA MET A 87 -11.68 12.95 -9.81
C MET A 87 -12.97 13.29 -10.55
N LEU A 88 -12.98 14.37 -11.35
CA LEU A 88 -14.13 14.73 -12.18
C LEU A 88 -14.41 13.70 -13.26
N SER A 89 -13.38 13.19 -13.95
CA SER A 89 -13.55 12.11 -14.94
C SER A 89 -14.11 10.84 -14.29
N GLY A 90 -13.71 10.55 -13.05
CA GLY A 90 -14.35 9.54 -12.20
C GLY A 90 -15.82 9.82 -11.96
N ALA A 91 -16.14 11.04 -11.48
CA ALA A 91 -17.50 11.47 -11.11
C ALA A 91 -18.48 11.35 -12.28
N LYS A 92 -18.05 11.80 -13.46
CA LYS A 92 -18.80 11.69 -14.71
C LYS A 92 -19.05 10.23 -15.10
N ARG A 93 -18.06 9.33 -14.92
CA ARG A 93 -18.19 7.89 -15.24
C ARG A 93 -19.20 7.17 -14.35
N GLU A 94 -19.21 7.46 -13.04
CA GLU A 94 -20.05 6.74 -12.07
C GLU A 94 -21.40 7.42 -11.79
N HIS A 95 -21.67 8.56 -12.43
CA HIS A 95 -22.86 9.40 -12.17
C HIS A 95 -23.00 9.80 -10.68
N LYS A 96 -21.89 10.21 -10.06
CA LYS A 96 -21.79 10.60 -8.63
C LYS A 96 -21.11 11.95 -8.48
N THR A 97 -21.24 12.58 -7.30
CA THR A 97 -20.41 13.75 -6.95
C THR A 97 -18.96 13.33 -6.69
N VAL A 98 -18.02 14.29 -6.74
CA VAL A 98 -16.60 14.03 -6.46
C VAL A 98 -16.38 13.47 -5.06
N MET A 99 -17.08 14.01 -4.04
CA MET A 99 -16.93 13.53 -2.66
C MET A 99 -17.52 12.13 -2.45
N GLU A 100 -18.62 11.79 -3.13
CA GLU A 100 -19.17 10.43 -3.09
C GLU A 100 -18.21 9.42 -3.72
N ILE A 101 -17.53 9.79 -4.81
CA ILE A 101 -16.50 8.95 -5.43
C ILE A 101 -15.25 8.82 -4.55
N ALA A 102 -14.78 9.94 -3.99
CA ALA A 102 -13.63 9.95 -3.11
C ALA A 102 -13.86 8.98 -1.95
N LYS A 103 -15.01 9.10 -1.28
CA LYS A 103 -15.38 8.19 -0.21
C LYS A 103 -15.46 6.74 -0.68
N PHE A 104 -16.17 6.48 -1.78
CA PHE A 104 -16.36 5.12 -2.30
C PHE A 104 -15.03 4.42 -2.60
N TYR A 105 -14.12 5.08 -3.33
CA TYR A 105 -12.83 4.47 -3.67
C TYR A 105 -11.83 4.47 -2.52
N THR A 106 -11.95 5.39 -1.54
CA THR A 106 -11.20 5.31 -0.28
C THR A 106 -11.59 4.05 0.49
N ASP A 107 -12.90 3.81 0.66
CA ASP A 107 -13.41 2.63 1.36
C ASP A 107 -12.99 1.35 0.61
N ALA A 108 -13.10 1.34 -0.73
CA ALA A 108 -12.66 0.22 -1.55
C ALA A 108 -11.14 -0.06 -1.44
N PHE A 109 -10.32 0.99 -1.45
CA PHE A 109 -8.87 0.87 -1.27
C PHE A 109 -8.52 0.22 0.07
N PHE A 110 -9.15 0.64 1.17
CA PHE A 110 -8.89 0.06 2.48
C PHE A 110 -9.47 -1.35 2.64
N GLU A 111 -10.54 -1.70 1.94
CA GLU A 111 -11.02 -3.08 1.88
C GLU A 111 -10.03 -3.99 1.14
N ASP A 112 -9.47 -3.54 0.01
CA ASP A 112 -8.40 -4.26 -0.69
C ASP A 112 -7.13 -4.39 0.18
N CYS A 113 -6.76 -3.32 0.92
CA CYS A 113 -5.67 -3.37 1.89
C CYS A 113 -5.90 -4.41 2.98
N LYS A 114 -7.12 -4.45 3.54
CA LYS A 114 -7.51 -5.43 4.56
C LYS A 114 -7.40 -6.86 4.04
N LYS A 115 -7.91 -7.14 2.83
CA LYS A 115 -7.78 -8.46 2.17
C LYS A 115 -6.32 -8.89 2.00
N LEU A 116 -5.42 -7.92 1.76
CA LEU A 116 -3.98 -8.14 1.61
C LEU A 116 -3.21 -8.07 2.93
N ASN A 117 -3.89 -8.06 4.08
CA ASN A 117 -3.29 -7.90 5.41
C ASN A 117 -2.36 -6.69 5.55
N ILE A 118 -2.62 -5.62 4.79
CA ILE A 118 -1.91 -4.34 4.91
C ILE A 118 -2.47 -3.61 6.11
N LYS A 119 -1.62 -3.29 7.10
CA LYS A 119 -2.02 -2.51 8.27
C LYS A 119 -2.52 -1.14 7.82
N ARG A 120 -3.58 -0.64 8.46
CA ARG A 120 -4.02 0.75 8.25
C ARG A 120 -3.04 1.70 8.95
N PRO A 121 -2.61 2.79 8.29
CA PRO A 121 -1.79 3.84 8.92
C PRO A 121 -2.41 4.38 10.20
N ASP A 122 -1.58 4.88 11.12
CA ASP A 122 -2.03 5.47 12.38
C ASP A 122 -2.83 6.76 12.15
N VAL A 123 -2.49 7.50 11.08
CA VAL A 123 -3.27 8.64 10.60
C VAL A 123 -3.50 8.49 9.09
N VAL A 124 -4.74 8.69 8.68
CA VAL A 124 -5.14 8.79 7.27
C VAL A 124 -5.79 10.16 7.08
N GLU A 125 -5.16 11.04 6.30
CA GLU A 125 -5.56 12.44 6.19
C GLU A 125 -5.96 12.79 4.75
N PRO A 126 -7.27 13.00 4.47
CA PRO A 126 -7.73 13.55 3.20
C PRO A 126 -7.13 14.94 2.91
N ALA A 127 -6.73 15.19 1.66
CA ALA A 127 -6.19 16.48 1.23
C ALA A 127 -7.20 17.62 1.44
N THR A 128 -8.49 17.37 1.22
CA THR A 128 -9.57 18.35 1.44
C THR A 128 -9.63 18.91 2.87
N ASN A 129 -9.08 18.21 3.87
CA ASN A 129 -9.06 18.66 5.26
C ASN A 129 -7.92 19.63 5.59
N CYS A 130 -6.93 19.79 4.70
CA CYS A 130 -5.68 20.52 4.98
C CYS A 130 -5.49 21.75 4.08
N ILE A 131 -6.55 22.24 3.44
CA ILE A 131 -6.48 23.36 2.49
C ILE A 131 -5.91 24.64 3.15
N SER A 132 -6.27 24.93 4.39
CA SER A 132 -5.72 26.06 5.14
C SER A 132 -4.21 25.97 5.31
N GLU A 133 -3.70 24.78 5.59
CA GLU A 133 -2.28 24.50 5.77
C GLU A 133 -1.54 24.61 4.42
N PHE A 134 -2.16 24.18 3.33
CA PHE A 134 -1.60 24.31 1.98
C PHE A 134 -1.45 25.79 1.62
N ILE A 135 -2.50 26.59 1.84
CA ILE A 135 -2.46 28.04 1.61
C ILE A 135 -1.36 28.68 2.45
N HIS A 136 -1.28 28.36 3.74
CA HIS A 136 -0.27 28.93 4.62
C HIS A 136 1.16 28.61 4.16
N MET A 137 1.43 27.36 3.76
CA MET A 137 2.75 26.97 3.27
C MET A 137 3.13 27.78 2.01
N ILE A 138 2.17 27.99 1.11
CA ILE A 138 2.39 28.75 -0.13
C ILE A 138 2.64 30.24 0.17
N GLU A 139 1.92 30.84 1.13
CA GLU A 139 2.19 32.21 1.60
C GLU A 139 3.64 32.34 2.08
N VAL A 140 4.12 31.42 2.92
CA VAL A 140 5.50 31.44 3.42
C VAL A 140 6.51 31.24 2.28
N LEU A 141 6.24 30.37 1.32
CA LEU A 141 7.10 30.19 0.14
C LEU A 141 7.18 31.45 -0.74
N LEU A 142 6.08 32.20 -0.85
CA LEU A 142 6.06 33.51 -1.53
C LEU A 142 6.88 34.54 -0.77
N GLU A 143 6.70 34.64 0.56
CA GLU A 143 7.46 35.56 1.43
C GLU A 143 8.97 35.30 1.36
N LYS A 144 9.37 34.02 1.33
CA LYS A 144 10.77 33.60 1.20
C LYS A 144 11.33 33.72 -0.22
N GLY A 145 10.49 34.04 -1.21
CA GLY A 145 10.90 34.23 -2.60
C GLY A 145 11.16 32.92 -3.38
N TYR A 146 10.66 31.79 -2.89
CA TYR A 146 10.68 30.48 -3.55
C TYR A 146 9.45 30.24 -4.43
N ALA A 147 8.42 31.09 -4.34
CA ALA A 147 7.24 31.02 -5.19
C ALA A 147 6.96 32.36 -5.87
N TYR A 148 6.14 32.34 -6.92
CA TYR A 148 5.66 33.54 -7.60
C TYR A 148 4.28 33.34 -8.23
N VAL A 149 3.57 34.44 -8.45
CA VAL A 149 2.28 34.46 -9.13
C VAL A 149 2.50 34.80 -10.61
N ALA A 150 1.96 33.97 -11.51
CA ALA A 150 1.97 34.21 -12.96
C ALA A 150 0.74 33.58 -13.62
N GLY A 151 0.15 34.23 -14.63
CA GLY A 151 -1.05 33.71 -15.32
C GLY A 151 -2.28 33.49 -14.43
N GLY A 152 -2.26 33.95 -13.18
CA GLY A 152 -3.27 33.67 -12.14
C GLY A 152 -2.90 32.52 -11.21
N ASN A 153 -1.99 31.63 -11.57
CA ASN A 153 -1.56 30.52 -10.71
C ASN A 153 -0.36 30.90 -9.85
N VAL A 154 -0.11 30.13 -8.79
CA VAL A 154 1.10 30.24 -7.96
C VAL A 154 2.04 29.11 -8.32
N TYR A 155 3.27 29.44 -8.73
CA TYR A 155 4.30 28.47 -9.11
C TYR A 155 5.45 28.46 -8.11
N PHE A 156 6.09 27.31 -7.97
CA PHE A 156 7.38 27.18 -7.30
C PHE A 156 8.52 27.53 -8.28
N ASP A 157 9.46 28.39 -7.86
CA ASP A 157 10.62 28.81 -8.63
C ASP A 157 11.80 27.87 -8.38
N THR A 158 11.96 26.88 -9.25
CA THR A 158 13.02 25.87 -9.13
C THR A 158 14.42 26.45 -9.29
N SER A 159 14.56 27.63 -9.92
CA SER A 159 15.87 28.30 -10.08
C SER A 159 16.46 28.82 -8.76
N LYS A 160 15.64 28.89 -7.70
CA LYS A 160 16.09 29.29 -6.35
C LYS A 160 16.79 28.17 -5.59
N LEU A 161 16.66 26.93 -6.06
CA LEU A 161 17.29 25.78 -5.44
C LEU A 161 18.72 25.62 -5.92
N LYS A 162 19.64 25.32 -5.00
CA LYS A 162 21.02 24.96 -5.37
C LYS A 162 21.07 23.64 -6.12
N GLU A 163 20.22 22.70 -5.72
CA GLU A 163 20.11 21.37 -6.30
C GLU A 163 18.63 20.97 -6.29
N TYR A 164 17.99 20.97 -7.46
CA TYR A 164 16.59 20.57 -7.59
C TYR A 164 16.47 19.05 -7.77
N TYR A 165 17.29 18.46 -8.64
CA TYR A 165 17.24 17.03 -8.95
C TYR A 165 17.97 16.15 -7.92
N VAL A 166 17.53 16.23 -6.67
CA VAL A 166 18.20 15.63 -5.50
C VAL A 166 18.36 14.10 -5.53
N PHE A 167 17.53 13.39 -6.32
CA PHE A 167 17.62 11.92 -6.45
C PHE A 167 18.42 11.44 -7.67
N ASN A 168 18.69 12.34 -8.63
CA ASN A 168 19.16 11.94 -9.95
C ASN A 168 20.67 12.05 -10.07
N THR A 169 21.28 11.23 -10.92
CA THR A 169 22.64 11.47 -11.38
C THR A 169 22.66 12.58 -12.44
N GLN A 170 23.84 13.14 -12.71
CA GLN A 170 24.02 14.13 -13.77
C GLN A 170 23.53 13.62 -15.15
N SER A 171 23.77 12.35 -15.48
CA SER A 171 23.29 11.76 -16.74
C SER A 171 21.76 11.60 -16.79
N GLU A 172 21.13 11.32 -15.64
CA GLU A 172 19.66 11.26 -15.55
C GLU A 172 19.04 12.65 -15.69
N ASN A 173 19.71 13.70 -15.19
CA ASN A 173 19.27 15.08 -15.37
C ASN A 173 19.26 15.49 -16.85
N GLU A 174 20.30 15.14 -17.60
CA GLU A 174 20.39 15.41 -19.04
C GLU A 174 19.26 14.72 -19.83
N LEU A 175 18.93 13.47 -19.48
CA LEU A 175 17.82 12.73 -20.08
C LEU A 175 16.45 13.36 -19.75
N LEU A 176 16.25 13.78 -18.50
CA LEU A 176 15.00 14.42 -18.07
C LEU A 176 14.77 15.77 -18.74
N VAL A 177 15.84 16.54 -18.97
CA VAL A 177 15.77 17.80 -19.73
C VAL A 177 15.34 17.50 -21.17
N GLY A 178 15.94 16.50 -21.83
CA GLY A 178 15.59 16.12 -23.21
C GLY A 178 14.13 15.67 -23.39
N VAL A 179 13.56 14.94 -22.44
CA VAL A 179 12.13 14.51 -22.49
C VAL A 179 11.17 15.68 -22.29
N ARG A 180 11.58 16.72 -21.55
CA ARG A 180 10.74 17.90 -21.28
C ARG A 180 10.70 18.90 -22.44
N ASP A 181 11.66 18.86 -23.35
CA ASP A 181 11.66 19.69 -24.56
C ASP A 181 10.50 19.35 -25.53
N ASP A 182 9.93 18.15 -25.44
CA ASP A 182 8.80 17.69 -26.26
C ASP A 182 7.41 18.14 -25.73
N VAL A 183 7.35 18.84 -24.59
CA VAL A 183 6.09 19.32 -23.99
C VAL A 183 5.88 20.80 -24.33
N THR A 184 4.66 21.18 -24.71
CA THR A 184 4.28 22.57 -24.97
C THR A 184 4.60 23.46 -23.75
N GLU A 185 5.48 24.44 -23.93
CA GLU A 185 5.88 25.37 -22.86
C GLU A 185 4.67 26.16 -22.33
N ASP A 186 4.46 26.12 -21.02
CA ASP A 186 3.58 27.06 -20.34
C ASP A 186 4.31 28.39 -20.22
N GLU A 187 3.95 29.37 -21.05
CA GLU A 187 4.58 30.70 -21.12
C GLU A 187 4.57 31.46 -19.78
N ASN A 188 3.74 31.05 -18.82
CA ASN A 188 3.70 31.63 -17.48
C ASN A 188 4.84 31.16 -16.56
N LYS A 189 5.51 30.05 -16.90
CA LYS A 189 6.61 29.51 -16.11
C LYS A 189 7.90 30.24 -16.44
N LYS A 190 8.59 30.76 -15.42
CA LYS A 190 9.95 31.33 -15.56
C LYS A 190 10.96 30.26 -15.98
N ASN A 191 10.80 29.03 -15.49
CA ASN A 191 11.61 27.88 -15.86
C ASN A 191 10.73 26.68 -16.22
N LYS A 192 11.18 25.86 -17.18
CA LYS A 192 10.48 24.63 -17.60
C LYS A 192 10.13 23.67 -16.44
N ASN A 193 10.94 23.70 -15.40
CA ASN A 193 10.84 22.81 -14.25
C ASN A 193 9.94 23.32 -13.13
N ASP A 194 9.51 24.57 -13.20
CA ASP A 194 8.59 25.15 -12.25
C ASP A 194 7.26 24.39 -12.28
N PHE A 195 6.67 24.20 -11.11
CA PHE A 195 5.45 23.43 -10.93
C PHE A 195 4.44 24.26 -10.13
N VAL A 196 3.17 23.97 -10.35
CA VAL A 196 2.09 24.74 -9.71
C VAL A 196 1.94 24.33 -8.25
N LEU A 197 1.86 25.32 -7.37
CA LEU A 197 1.48 25.19 -5.97
C LEU A 197 -0.03 25.38 -5.77
N TRP A 198 -0.62 26.35 -6.50
CA TRP A 198 -2.05 26.65 -6.46
C TRP A 198 -2.57 27.07 -7.83
N PHE A 199 -3.64 26.42 -8.26
CA PHE A 199 -4.35 26.72 -9.51
C PHE A 199 -5.54 27.63 -9.25
N THR A 200 -5.64 28.79 -9.91
CA THR A 200 -6.85 29.64 -9.92
C THR A 200 -7.51 29.65 -11.30
N LYS A 201 -6.71 29.51 -12.35
CA LYS A 201 -7.14 29.31 -13.73
C LYS A 201 -6.57 28.00 -14.20
N SER A 202 -7.39 26.96 -14.08
CA SER A 202 -7.14 25.73 -14.83
C SER A 202 -7.24 26.04 -16.33
N LYS A 203 -6.43 25.39 -17.16
CA LYS A 203 -6.63 25.37 -18.62
C LYS A 203 -7.95 24.65 -19.02
N PHE A 204 -8.70 24.12 -18.05
CA PHE A 204 -9.93 23.36 -18.21
C PHE A 204 -11.07 23.99 -17.40
N GLU A 205 -12.24 24.19 -18.02
CA GLU A 205 -13.36 24.96 -17.46
C GLU A 205 -14.03 24.27 -16.25
N ASP A 206 -13.99 22.95 -16.16
CA ASP A 206 -14.67 22.17 -15.12
C ASP A 206 -13.67 21.61 -14.10
N GLN A 207 -13.53 22.27 -12.95
CA GLN A 207 -12.90 21.71 -11.76
C GLN A 207 -13.95 21.73 -10.65
N ALA A 208 -14.24 20.56 -10.06
CA ALA A 208 -15.41 20.40 -9.19
C ALA A 208 -15.22 20.96 -7.78
N LEU A 209 -14.01 20.86 -7.23
CA LEU A 209 -13.69 21.34 -5.89
C LEU A 209 -12.77 22.56 -5.98
N LYS A 210 -13.18 23.65 -5.36
CA LYS A 210 -12.45 24.92 -5.31
C LYS A 210 -12.62 25.57 -3.95
N TRP A 211 -11.62 26.35 -3.54
CA TRP A 211 -11.57 27.05 -2.28
C TRP A 211 -11.11 28.49 -2.48
N ASP A 212 -11.56 29.38 -1.59
CA ASP A 212 -11.03 30.74 -1.50
C ASP A 212 -9.58 30.72 -1.06
N SER A 213 -8.76 31.59 -1.66
CA SER A 213 -7.36 31.78 -1.28
C SER A 213 -6.96 33.25 -1.49
N PRO A 214 -5.82 33.70 -0.94
CA PRO A 214 -5.29 35.05 -1.18
C PRO A 214 -5.03 35.37 -2.65
N TRP A 215 -4.94 34.36 -3.51
CA TRP A 215 -4.66 34.51 -4.95
C TRP A 215 -5.93 34.36 -5.82
N GLY A 216 -7.09 34.11 -5.19
CA GLY A 216 -8.36 33.86 -5.85
C GLY A 216 -8.87 32.44 -5.65
N VAL A 217 -10.10 32.18 -6.10
CA VAL A 217 -10.75 30.87 -6.00
C VAL A 217 -9.97 29.83 -6.81
N GLY A 218 -9.59 28.73 -6.20
CA GLY A 218 -8.68 27.75 -6.80
C GLY A 218 -8.60 26.41 -6.08
N TYR A 219 -7.59 25.61 -6.41
CA TYR A 219 -7.33 24.29 -5.83
C TYR A 219 -5.81 24.00 -5.77
N PRO A 220 -5.35 23.13 -4.86
CA PRO A 220 -3.92 22.87 -4.67
C PRO A 220 -3.29 22.12 -5.87
N GLY A 221 -2.00 22.33 -6.07
CA GLY A 221 -1.17 21.45 -6.91
C GLY A 221 -0.85 20.15 -6.18
N TRP A 222 -0.63 19.06 -6.93
CA TRP A 222 -0.50 17.71 -6.36
C TRP A 222 0.59 17.58 -5.27
N HIS A 223 1.73 18.25 -5.46
CA HIS A 223 2.89 18.06 -4.59
C HIS A 223 2.72 18.67 -3.19
N ILE A 224 1.98 19.79 -3.07
CA ILE A 224 1.89 20.55 -1.80
C ILE A 224 1.19 19.76 -0.69
N GLU A 225 0.32 18.83 -1.08
CA GLU A 225 -0.45 18.01 -0.15
C GLU A 225 0.44 17.18 0.75
N CYS A 226 1.32 16.38 0.15
CA CYS A 226 2.17 15.46 0.87
C CYS A 226 3.15 16.21 1.77
N SER A 227 3.74 17.31 1.28
CA SER A 227 4.58 18.21 2.09
C SER A 227 3.87 18.73 3.34
N CYS A 228 2.64 19.23 3.20
CA CYS A 228 1.89 19.80 4.33
C CYS A 228 1.37 18.74 5.29
N ILE A 229 0.74 17.67 4.78
CA ILE A 229 0.12 16.62 5.60
C ILE A 229 1.19 15.91 6.43
N SER A 230 2.31 15.54 5.81
CA SER A 230 3.42 14.92 6.52
C SER A 230 3.91 15.80 7.67
N MET A 231 4.23 17.08 7.43
CA MET A 231 4.71 17.98 8.48
C MET A 231 3.67 18.24 9.57
N LYS A 232 2.39 18.38 9.21
CA LYS A 232 1.28 18.57 10.17
C LYS A 232 1.21 17.45 11.20
N HIS A 233 1.42 16.20 10.77
CA HIS A 233 1.25 15.04 11.64
C HIS A 233 2.56 14.44 12.19
N LEU A 234 3.69 14.67 11.53
CA LEU A 234 5.00 14.09 11.87
C LEU A 234 6.04 15.13 12.31
N GLY A 235 5.79 16.42 12.09
CA GLY A 235 6.73 17.50 12.39
C GLY A 235 7.76 17.74 11.28
N GLU A 236 8.71 18.64 11.54
CA GLU A 236 9.69 19.11 10.56
C GLU A 236 10.88 18.16 10.32
N TYR A 237 11.10 17.19 11.21
CA TYR A 237 12.18 16.18 11.09
C TYR A 237 11.58 14.80 10.87
N MET A 238 11.41 14.43 9.60
CA MET A 238 10.86 13.13 9.22
C MET A 238 11.95 12.08 9.07
N ASP A 239 11.69 10.86 9.53
CA ASP A 239 12.65 9.77 9.41
C ASP A 239 12.58 9.13 8.03
N ILE A 240 11.40 8.62 7.65
CA ILE A 240 11.22 7.79 6.45
C ILE A 240 10.07 8.32 5.60
N HIS A 241 10.33 8.52 4.30
CA HIS A 241 9.29 8.77 3.28
C HIS A 241 9.24 7.60 2.31
N CYS A 242 8.04 7.12 1.97
CA CYS A 242 7.84 6.04 1.01
C CYS A 242 6.96 6.39 -0.19
N GLY A 243 7.20 5.69 -1.31
CA GLY A 243 6.31 5.68 -2.47
C GLY A 243 6.77 4.71 -3.56
N GLY A 244 6.14 4.77 -4.72
CA GLY A 244 6.60 4.07 -5.92
C GLY A 244 7.82 4.74 -6.54
N VAL A 245 8.59 4.01 -7.36
CA VAL A 245 9.72 4.61 -8.11
C VAL A 245 9.31 5.73 -9.08
N ASP A 246 8.04 5.78 -9.48
CA ASP A 246 7.47 6.89 -10.24
C ASP A 246 7.28 8.16 -9.40
N ASN A 247 7.24 8.05 -8.07
CA ASN A 247 7.20 9.23 -7.21
C ASN A 247 8.57 9.90 -7.08
N ILE A 248 9.69 9.22 -7.37
CA ILE A 248 11.04 9.81 -7.27
C ILE A 248 11.08 11.15 -8.01
N PHE A 249 10.59 11.17 -9.25
CA PHE A 249 10.48 12.37 -10.05
C PHE A 249 9.17 12.39 -10.85
N PRO A 250 8.42 13.51 -10.85
CA PRO A 250 8.75 14.76 -10.17
C PRO A 250 8.29 14.83 -8.70
N HIS A 251 7.43 13.91 -8.24
CA HIS A 251 6.64 14.12 -7.03
C HIS A 251 7.46 14.38 -5.75
N HIS A 252 8.26 13.40 -5.31
CA HIS A 252 9.09 13.50 -4.11
C HIS A 252 10.21 14.53 -4.25
N THR A 253 10.71 14.75 -5.47
CA THR A 253 11.65 15.84 -5.76
C THR A 253 11.01 17.20 -5.44
N ASN A 254 9.75 17.40 -5.85
CA ASN A 254 8.99 18.62 -5.59
C ASN A 254 8.62 18.76 -4.12
N GLU A 255 8.36 17.67 -3.40
CA GLU A 255 8.10 17.71 -1.97
C GLU A 255 9.33 18.13 -1.15
N ILE A 256 10.53 17.64 -1.50
CA ILE A 256 11.77 18.12 -0.89
C ILE A 256 11.95 19.61 -1.17
N ALA A 257 11.76 20.02 -2.43
CA ALA A 257 11.86 21.43 -2.82
C ALA A 257 10.92 22.33 -2.00
N GLN A 258 9.65 21.94 -1.85
CA GLN A 258 8.66 22.68 -1.05
C GLN A 258 9.04 22.68 0.43
N SER A 259 9.27 21.50 1.01
CA SER A 259 9.46 21.32 2.45
C SER A 259 10.74 21.97 2.93
N GLU A 260 11.87 21.74 2.27
CA GLU A 260 13.15 22.32 2.71
C GLU A 260 13.24 23.83 2.47
N SER A 261 12.56 24.35 1.43
CA SER A 261 12.44 25.82 1.24
C SER A 261 11.53 26.46 2.29
N TYR A 262 10.48 25.76 2.70
CA TYR A 262 9.58 26.19 3.77
C TYR A 262 10.25 26.11 5.15
N LEU A 263 11.00 25.05 5.45
CA LEU A 263 11.65 24.83 6.75
C LEU A 263 12.98 25.57 6.89
N GLY A 264 13.76 25.66 5.81
CA GLY A 264 15.13 26.19 5.83
C GLY A 264 16.19 25.19 6.32
N HIS A 265 15.82 23.93 6.50
CA HIS A 265 16.71 22.82 6.84
C HIS A 265 16.27 21.53 6.17
N LYS A 266 17.11 20.48 6.28
CA LYS A 266 16.81 19.15 5.74
C LYS A 266 15.54 18.59 6.37
N TRP A 267 14.63 18.04 5.54
CA TRP A 267 13.31 17.59 5.97
C TRP A 267 13.23 16.10 6.29
N CYS A 268 13.76 15.24 5.40
CA CYS A 268 13.65 13.78 5.53
C CYS A 268 14.99 13.07 5.35
N ASN A 269 15.27 12.08 6.20
CA ASN A 269 16.54 11.36 6.16
C ASN A 269 16.59 10.21 5.17
N TYR A 270 15.52 9.40 5.08
CA TYR A 270 15.53 8.15 4.35
C TYR A 270 14.34 8.01 3.39
N TRP A 271 14.63 7.65 2.15
CA TRP A 271 13.63 7.53 1.08
C TRP A 271 13.54 6.10 0.56
N PHE A 272 12.37 5.48 0.74
CA PHE A 272 12.09 4.09 0.41
C PHE A 272 11.17 4.00 -0.81
N HIS A 273 11.71 3.53 -1.95
CA HIS A 273 10.95 3.46 -3.20
C HIS A 273 10.76 2.04 -3.71
N VAL A 274 9.51 1.69 -4.04
CA VAL A 274 9.14 0.35 -4.52
C VAL A 274 9.05 0.32 -6.04
N HIS A 275 9.71 -0.65 -6.67
CA HIS A 275 9.70 -0.80 -8.12
C HIS A 275 8.35 -1.29 -8.65
N HIS A 276 8.12 -1.04 -9.93
CA HIS A 276 6.86 -1.40 -10.59
C HIS A 276 6.59 -2.91 -10.66
N LEU A 277 5.31 -3.22 -10.67
CA LEU A 277 4.78 -4.48 -11.16
C LEU A 277 4.45 -4.33 -12.64
N ASN A 278 5.02 -5.18 -13.46
CA ASN A 278 4.86 -5.20 -14.91
C ASN A 278 4.04 -6.42 -15.33
N ASP A 279 3.38 -6.36 -16.48
CA ASP A 279 2.90 -7.53 -17.21
C ASP A 279 3.77 -7.77 -18.46
N LYS A 280 3.48 -8.82 -19.24
CA LYS A 280 4.23 -9.14 -20.47
C LYS A 280 4.20 -8.02 -21.53
N THR A 281 3.29 -7.07 -21.42
CA THR A 281 3.15 -5.93 -22.34
C THR A 281 3.81 -4.64 -21.84
N GLY A 282 4.35 -4.64 -20.61
CA GLY A 282 5.08 -3.52 -20.02
C GLY A 282 4.59 -3.17 -18.61
N LYS A 283 4.77 -1.92 -18.19
CA LYS A 283 4.23 -1.42 -16.90
C LYS A 283 2.71 -1.55 -16.92
N MET A 284 2.13 -2.15 -15.87
CA MET A 284 0.69 -2.14 -15.70
C MET A 284 0.23 -0.69 -15.50
N SER A 285 -0.61 -0.21 -16.42
CA SER A 285 -1.30 1.06 -16.33
C SER A 285 -2.80 0.82 -16.41
N LYS A 286 -3.61 1.76 -15.88
CA LYS A 286 -5.08 1.66 -15.93
C LYS A 286 -5.67 1.64 -17.36
N SER A 287 -4.84 1.77 -18.40
CA SER A 287 -5.24 2.03 -19.79
C SER A 287 -4.97 0.89 -20.78
N LYS A 288 -4.29 -0.21 -20.40
CA LYS A 288 -3.99 -1.34 -21.30
C LYS A 288 -4.21 -2.69 -20.59
N GLY A 289 -5.00 -3.58 -21.20
CA GLY A 289 -5.26 -4.94 -20.70
C GLY A 289 -6.41 -5.04 -19.68
N ASP A 290 -6.60 -6.25 -19.14
CA ASP A 290 -7.52 -6.46 -18.01
C ASP A 290 -7.06 -5.59 -16.83
N PHE A 291 -7.95 -4.79 -16.26
CA PHE A 291 -7.65 -3.98 -15.08
C PHE A 291 -7.49 -4.89 -13.85
N LEU A 292 -6.24 -5.31 -13.58
CA LEU A 292 -5.92 -6.27 -12.53
C LEU A 292 -6.13 -5.68 -11.14
N THR A 293 -7.25 -6.03 -10.53
CA THR A 293 -7.65 -5.69 -9.14
C THR A 293 -7.60 -6.93 -8.24
N VAL A 294 -7.63 -6.72 -6.92
CA VAL A 294 -7.77 -7.84 -5.96
C VAL A 294 -9.05 -8.61 -6.23
N SER A 295 -10.17 -7.92 -6.41
CA SER A 295 -11.46 -8.54 -6.74
C SER A 295 -11.42 -9.40 -8.01
N LEU A 296 -10.66 -8.99 -9.03
CA LEU A 296 -10.47 -9.81 -10.23
C LEU A 296 -9.68 -11.08 -9.93
N LEU A 297 -8.62 -11.01 -9.13
CA LEU A 297 -7.89 -12.19 -8.68
C LEU A 297 -8.79 -13.14 -7.86
N GLU A 298 -9.62 -12.60 -6.98
CA GLU A 298 -10.59 -13.39 -6.19
C GLU A 298 -11.61 -14.10 -7.08
N SER A 299 -12.18 -13.41 -8.07
CA SER A 299 -13.12 -14.01 -9.03
C SER A 299 -12.49 -15.14 -9.87
N LYS A 300 -11.16 -15.16 -9.99
CA LYS A 300 -10.38 -16.23 -10.62
C LYS A 300 -9.97 -17.33 -9.64
N GLY A 301 -10.40 -17.25 -8.39
CA GLY A 301 -10.17 -18.27 -7.35
C GLY A 301 -8.81 -18.17 -6.67
N TYR A 302 -8.17 -17.00 -6.68
CA TYR A 302 -6.97 -16.74 -5.87
C TYR A 302 -7.37 -16.14 -4.52
N ASN A 303 -6.84 -16.71 -3.43
CA ASN A 303 -6.83 -16.02 -2.15
C ASN A 303 -5.93 -14.78 -2.25
N PRO A 304 -6.34 -13.58 -1.81
CA PRO A 304 -5.51 -12.37 -1.85
C PRO A 304 -4.11 -12.52 -1.26
N LEU A 305 -3.95 -13.37 -0.24
CA LEU A 305 -2.64 -13.63 0.39
C LEU A 305 -1.68 -14.42 -0.51
N VAL A 306 -2.18 -15.08 -1.56
CA VAL A 306 -1.32 -15.62 -2.64
C VAL A 306 -0.63 -14.47 -3.37
N TYR A 307 -1.36 -13.39 -3.66
CA TYR A 307 -0.76 -12.21 -4.29
C TYR A 307 0.23 -11.50 -3.36
N ARG A 308 -0.08 -11.43 -2.05
CA ARG A 308 0.88 -10.96 -1.05
C ARG A 308 2.15 -11.79 -1.06
N MET A 309 2.05 -13.12 -0.97
CA MET A 309 3.20 -14.03 -1.02
C MET A 309 4.01 -13.86 -2.31
N PHE A 310 3.35 -13.73 -3.46
CA PHE A 310 3.99 -13.45 -4.74
C PHE A 310 4.83 -12.17 -4.70
N CYS A 311 4.31 -11.09 -4.12
CA CYS A 311 5.05 -9.85 -3.95
C CYS A 311 6.28 -10.03 -3.05
N LEU A 312 6.13 -10.72 -1.91
CA LEU A 312 7.20 -10.95 -0.93
C LEU A 312 8.32 -11.86 -1.45
N GLN A 313 8.09 -12.64 -2.49
CA GLN A 313 9.13 -13.47 -3.12
C GLN A 313 10.10 -12.67 -4.00
N SER A 314 9.84 -11.38 -4.22
CA SER A 314 10.72 -10.49 -4.97
C SER A 314 11.13 -9.28 -4.14
N HIS A 315 12.40 -8.91 -4.25
CA HIS A 315 12.93 -7.72 -3.59
C HIS A 315 12.16 -6.46 -4.02
N TYR A 316 11.80 -5.59 -3.09
CA TYR A 316 10.99 -4.39 -3.37
C TYR A 316 11.63 -3.47 -4.43
N ARG A 317 12.96 -3.47 -4.48
CA ARG A 317 13.79 -2.72 -5.46
C ARG A 317 13.96 -3.36 -6.83
N LYS A 318 13.27 -4.47 -7.11
CA LYS A 318 13.30 -5.11 -8.43
C LYS A 318 11.95 -4.97 -9.12
N PRO A 319 11.90 -4.71 -10.43
CA PRO A 319 10.67 -4.92 -11.19
C PRO A 319 10.17 -6.35 -10.97
N LEU A 320 8.86 -6.50 -10.80
CA LEU A 320 8.22 -7.80 -10.64
C LEU A 320 7.31 -8.03 -11.84
N GLU A 321 7.41 -9.20 -12.48
CA GLU A 321 6.58 -9.54 -13.64
C GLU A 321 5.40 -10.42 -13.20
N PHE A 322 4.19 -9.94 -13.48
CA PHE A 322 2.95 -10.65 -13.23
C PHE A 322 2.61 -11.58 -14.40
N SER A 323 2.29 -12.83 -14.07
CA SER A 323 1.57 -13.73 -14.97
C SER A 323 0.71 -14.70 -14.15
N TYR A 324 -0.39 -15.16 -14.75
CA TYR A 324 -1.25 -16.16 -14.10
C TYR A 324 -0.52 -17.49 -13.84
N GLU A 325 0.39 -17.87 -14.74
CA GLU A 325 1.23 -19.08 -14.55
C GLU A 325 2.08 -18.98 -13.28
N VAL A 326 2.70 -17.82 -13.03
CA VAL A 326 3.44 -17.60 -11.77
C VAL A 326 2.48 -17.59 -10.58
N MET A 327 1.31 -16.96 -10.69
CA MET A 327 0.30 -16.96 -9.62
C MET A 327 -0.19 -18.38 -9.26
N ASP A 328 -0.36 -19.28 -10.24
CA ASP A 328 -0.76 -20.67 -10.00
C ASP A 328 0.32 -21.45 -9.24
N ASN A 329 1.60 -21.19 -9.57
CA ASN A 329 2.73 -21.76 -8.85
C ASN A 329 2.80 -21.25 -7.40
N VAL A 330 2.61 -19.94 -7.19
CA VAL A 330 2.58 -19.35 -5.84
C VAL A 330 1.38 -19.85 -5.05
N LYS A 331 0.20 -19.98 -5.67
CA LYS A 331 -0.99 -20.56 -5.04
C LYS A 331 -0.70 -21.97 -4.52
N SER A 332 -0.12 -22.81 -5.37
CA SER A 332 0.25 -24.18 -5.01
C SER A 332 1.28 -24.23 -3.86
N ALA A 333 2.26 -23.32 -3.86
CA ALA A 333 3.26 -23.21 -2.80
C ALA A 333 2.66 -22.72 -1.48
N TYR A 334 1.76 -21.74 -1.55
CA TYR A 334 1.03 -21.18 -0.41
C TYR A 334 0.12 -22.23 0.24
N GLU A 335 -0.68 -22.96 -0.54
CA GLU A 335 -1.54 -24.03 -0.01
C GLU A 335 -0.74 -25.16 0.66
N LYS A 336 0.42 -25.52 0.11
CA LYS A 336 1.34 -26.48 0.73
C LYS A 336 1.94 -25.94 2.04
N LEU A 337 2.28 -24.66 2.07
CA LEU A 337 2.78 -23.99 3.27
C LEU A 337 1.73 -24.02 4.38
N LEU A 338 0.50 -23.62 4.09
CA LEU A 338 -0.61 -23.67 5.05
C LEU A 338 -0.84 -25.08 5.60
N LYS A 339 -0.91 -26.10 4.73
CA LYS A 339 -1.06 -27.51 5.15
C LYS A 339 0.07 -27.97 6.06
N LYS A 340 1.31 -27.56 5.78
CA LYS A 340 2.46 -27.90 6.60
C LYS A 340 2.40 -27.24 7.97
N ILE A 341 1.98 -25.97 8.04
CA ILE A 341 1.80 -25.25 9.30
C ILE A 341 0.68 -25.88 10.15
N ALA A 342 -0.47 -26.17 9.53
CA ALA A 342 -1.61 -26.79 10.21
C ALA A 342 -1.29 -28.18 10.79
N GLY A 343 -0.32 -28.90 10.21
CA GLY A 343 0.12 -30.20 10.69
C GLY A 343 1.10 -30.15 11.87
N LEU A 344 1.57 -28.97 12.30
CA LEU A 344 2.49 -28.84 13.43
C LEU A 344 1.76 -29.02 14.76
N SER A 345 2.29 -29.89 15.64
CA SER A 345 1.76 -30.08 16.99
C SER A 345 1.72 -28.76 17.80
N LYS A 346 0.67 -28.61 18.62
CA LYS A 346 0.54 -27.54 19.62
C LYS A 346 1.17 -27.92 20.98
N GLU A 347 1.51 -29.20 21.18
CA GLU A 347 1.94 -29.76 22.46
C GLU A 347 3.46 -29.91 22.56
N GLY A 348 4.02 -29.47 23.69
CA GLY A 348 5.46 -29.52 23.98
C GLY A 348 6.01 -28.19 24.49
N GLU A 349 7.31 -28.16 24.74
CA GLU A 349 8.04 -26.95 25.16
C GLU A 349 8.87 -26.38 24.00
N VAL A 350 9.01 -25.06 23.97
CA VAL A 350 9.81 -24.37 22.96
C VAL A 350 11.30 -24.63 23.23
N ASP A 351 12.02 -25.03 22.20
CA ASP A 351 13.48 -25.03 22.20
C ASP A 351 13.97 -23.59 22.02
N GLU A 352 14.35 -22.96 23.14
CA GLU A 352 14.76 -21.55 23.17
C GLU A 352 16.03 -21.27 22.36
N ALA A 353 16.94 -22.25 22.22
CA ALA A 353 18.16 -22.07 21.45
C ALA A 353 17.84 -22.00 19.95
N VAL A 354 17.01 -22.93 19.45
CA VAL A 354 16.54 -22.94 18.06
C VAL A 354 15.63 -21.73 17.79
N TYR A 355 14.80 -21.34 18.77
CA TYR A 355 13.98 -20.12 18.68
C TYR A 355 14.86 -18.88 18.45
N ALA A 356 15.86 -18.66 19.31
CA ALA A 356 16.77 -17.53 19.19
C ALA A 356 17.53 -17.54 17.85
N GLU A 357 18.01 -18.71 17.40
CA GLU A 357 18.75 -18.85 16.14
C GLU A 357 17.90 -18.44 14.92
N TYR A 358 16.70 -19.02 14.79
CA TYR A 358 15.86 -18.77 13.61
C TYR A 358 15.23 -17.37 13.64
N ARG A 359 14.88 -16.87 14.82
CA ARG A 359 14.50 -15.46 14.98
C ARG A 359 15.61 -14.54 14.50
N ARG A 360 16.86 -14.80 14.89
CA ARG A 360 18.01 -14.01 14.45
C ARG A 360 18.20 -14.07 12.94
N LYS A 361 18.12 -15.26 12.32
CA LYS A 361 18.21 -15.41 10.85
C LYS A 361 17.12 -14.61 10.11
N PHE A 362 15.91 -14.60 10.65
CA PHE A 362 14.80 -13.84 10.09
C PHE A 362 15.02 -12.33 10.23
N GLU A 363 15.42 -11.86 11.41
CA GLU A 363 15.81 -10.46 11.64
C GLU A 363 16.96 -10.03 10.71
N ASP A 364 17.97 -10.87 10.52
CA ASP A 364 19.12 -10.56 9.65
C ASP A 364 18.73 -10.47 8.18
N ALA A 365 17.77 -11.29 7.72
CA ALA A 365 17.20 -11.17 6.38
C ALA A 365 16.47 -9.83 6.20
N LEU A 366 15.67 -9.42 7.19
CA LEU A 366 14.94 -8.16 7.15
C LEU A 366 15.86 -6.93 7.31
N CYS A 367 16.87 -7.00 8.17
CA CYS A 367 17.83 -5.92 8.39
C CYS A 367 18.79 -5.69 7.21
N ASN A 368 18.87 -6.65 6.30
CA ASN A 368 19.61 -6.53 5.05
C ASN A 368 18.68 -6.05 3.93
N ASP A 369 18.34 -4.76 3.94
CA ASP A 369 17.56 -4.09 2.90
C ASP A 369 16.16 -4.68 2.69
N LEU A 370 15.48 -5.06 3.79
CA LEU A 370 14.12 -5.61 3.76
C LEU A 370 13.99 -6.82 2.80
N ASN A 371 14.95 -7.76 2.88
CA ASN A 371 15.00 -8.90 1.98
C ASN A 371 13.95 -9.97 2.32
N THR A 372 12.72 -9.71 1.90
CA THR A 372 11.53 -10.55 2.12
C THR A 372 11.62 -11.92 1.48
N SER A 373 12.31 -12.07 0.34
CA SER A 373 12.48 -13.37 -0.32
C SER A 373 13.39 -14.29 0.50
N MET A 374 14.44 -13.73 1.10
CA MET A 374 15.28 -14.43 2.05
C MET A 374 14.51 -14.74 3.34
N ALA A 375 13.69 -13.82 3.84
CA ALA A 375 12.83 -14.05 5.00
C ALA A 375 11.85 -15.23 4.78
N ILE A 376 11.28 -15.36 3.58
CA ILE A 376 10.47 -16.54 3.18
C ILE A 376 11.32 -17.80 3.13
N THR A 377 12.57 -17.71 2.67
CA THR A 377 13.50 -18.86 2.67
C THR A 377 13.78 -19.34 4.09
N VAL A 378 14.01 -18.42 5.03
CA VAL A 378 14.18 -18.74 6.46
C VAL A 378 12.95 -19.46 7.01
N LEU A 379 11.72 -19.06 6.64
CA LEU A 379 10.50 -19.79 7.01
C LEU A 379 10.50 -21.23 6.47
N TYR A 380 10.87 -21.44 5.21
CA TYR A 380 10.94 -22.80 4.65
C TYR A 380 12.05 -23.66 5.28
N ASP A 381 13.19 -23.05 5.61
CA ASP A 381 14.30 -23.73 6.28
C ASP A 381 13.94 -24.10 7.72
N LEU A 382 13.22 -23.23 8.44
CA LEU A 382 12.64 -23.54 9.74
C LEU A 382 11.74 -24.78 9.67
N LEU A 383 10.87 -24.84 8.66
CA LEU A 383 9.97 -25.97 8.48
C LEU A 383 10.70 -27.28 8.12
N LYS A 384 11.98 -27.23 7.73
CA LYS A 384 12.84 -28.41 7.50
C LYS A 384 13.78 -28.69 8.67
N ALA A 385 13.89 -27.77 9.63
CA ALA A 385 14.79 -27.88 10.76
C ALA A 385 14.49 -29.15 11.58
N ASP A 386 15.54 -29.75 12.12
CA ASP A 386 15.43 -30.85 13.06
C ASP A 386 15.15 -30.32 14.47
N CYS A 387 13.94 -29.82 14.66
CA CYS A 387 13.43 -29.34 15.96
C CYS A 387 11.95 -29.67 16.13
N ASN A 388 11.48 -29.55 17.37
CA ASN A 388 10.10 -29.87 17.71
C ASN A 388 9.08 -28.92 17.04
N ASP A 389 7.86 -29.42 16.83
CA ASP A 389 6.83 -28.70 16.09
C ASP A 389 6.35 -27.43 16.79
N VAL A 390 6.30 -27.42 18.13
CA VAL A 390 5.89 -26.24 18.91
C VAL A 390 6.84 -25.07 18.68
N THR A 391 8.14 -25.34 18.59
CA THR A 391 9.16 -24.32 18.28
C THR A 391 8.95 -23.76 16.87
N LYS A 392 8.77 -24.64 15.87
CA LYS A 392 8.47 -24.24 14.48
C LYS A 392 7.22 -23.39 14.41
N ARG A 393 6.18 -23.80 15.13
CA ARG A 393 4.89 -23.13 15.18
C ARG A 393 5.01 -21.73 15.79
N LYS A 394 5.70 -21.61 16.93
CA LYS A 394 5.91 -20.32 17.61
C LYS A 394 6.74 -19.35 16.77
N LEU A 395 7.78 -19.84 16.10
CA LEU A 395 8.57 -19.04 15.18
C LEU A 395 7.79 -18.64 13.93
N ALA A 396 7.03 -19.57 13.32
CA ALA A 396 6.20 -19.25 12.16
C ALA A 396 5.14 -18.18 12.50
N ALA A 397 4.52 -18.26 13.69
CA ALA A 397 3.61 -17.21 14.17
C ALA A 397 4.33 -15.87 14.33
N SER A 398 5.55 -15.88 14.88
CA SER A 398 6.37 -14.67 15.03
C SER A 398 6.77 -14.07 13.68
N PHE A 399 7.15 -14.88 12.69
CA PHE A 399 7.50 -14.40 11.35
C PHE A 399 6.27 -13.84 10.63
N ASP A 400 5.09 -14.41 10.89
CA ASP A 400 3.84 -13.95 10.30
C ASP A 400 3.37 -12.58 10.82
N GLU A 401 3.92 -12.09 11.94
CA GLU A 401 3.73 -10.70 12.38
C GLU A 401 4.25 -9.70 11.33
N VAL A 402 5.28 -10.09 10.56
CA VAL A 402 5.86 -9.28 9.46
C VAL A 402 5.35 -9.74 8.10
N LEU A 403 5.42 -11.04 7.81
CA LEU A 403 5.04 -11.57 6.51
C LEU A 403 3.52 -11.46 6.27
N SER A 404 2.71 -11.59 7.32
CA SER A 404 1.24 -11.48 7.32
C SER A 404 0.56 -12.28 6.21
N LEU A 405 1.03 -13.51 6.06
CA LEU A 405 0.53 -14.52 5.15
C LEU A 405 -0.64 -15.32 5.74
N GLY A 406 -1.14 -14.96 6.92
CA GLY A 406 -2.33 -15.60 7.50
C GLY A 406 -2.10 -17.08 7.78
N LEU A 407 -0.88 -17.44 8.21
CA LEU A 407 -0.43 -18.84 8.30
C LEU A 407 -1.28 -19.68 9.25
N PHE A 408 -2.00 -19.03 10.18
CA PHE A 408 -2.83 -19.64 11.21
C PHE A 408 -4.32 -19.30 11.07
N ASP A 409 -4.75 -18.64 9.99
CA ASP A 409 -6.15 -18.17 9.87
C ASP A 409 -7.15 -19.33 9.69
N GLY A 410 -6.72 -20.46 9.10
CA GLY A 410 -7.55 -21.67 9.00
C GLY A 410 -7.93 -22.23 10.38
N GLU A 411 -7.01 -22.20 11.33
CA GLU A 411 -7.28 -22.68 12.69
C GLU A 411 -8.19 -21.71 13.45
N LYS A 412 -8.06 -20.40 13.25
CA LYS A 412 -8.97 -19.42 13.86
C LYS A 412 -10.41 -19.61 13.36
N ALA A 413 -10.60 -20.08 12.13
CA ALA A 413 -11.92 -20.38 11.58
C ALA A 413 -12.50 -21.67 12.18
N GLU A 414 -11.67 -22.69 12.41
CA GLU A 414 -12.05 -23.94 13.09
C GLU A 414 -12.36 -23.69 14.58
N GLU A 415 -11.52 -22.95 15.30
CA GLU A 415 -11.76 -22.56 16.70
C GLU A 415 -13.03 -21.71 16.85
N LYS A 416 -13.32 -20.81 15.89
CA LYS A 416 -14.60 -20.09 15.84
C LYS A 416 -15.79 -20.98 15.51
N ALA A 417 -15.60 -22.09 14.82
CA ALA A 417 -16.64 -23.08 14.57
C ALA A 417 -16.88 -23.97 15.81
N ASP A 418 -15.83 -24.23 16.60
CA ASP A 418 -15.90 -24.95 17.88
C ASP A 418 -16.49 -24.08 19.01
N ASP A 419 -16.40 -22.75 18.92
CA ASP A 419 -17.04 -21.77 19.82
C ASP A 419 -18.51 -21.48 19.44
N VAL A 420 -19.06 -22.23 18.48
CA VAL A 420 -20.48 -22.18 18.11
C VAL A 420 -21.28 -23.00 19.11
N ASP A 421 -22.32 -22.39 19.69
CA ASP A 421 -23.27 -23.04 20.60
C ASP A 421 -23.68 -24.44 20.11
N ALA A 422 -23.63 -25.44 20.99
CA ALA A 422 -23.98 -26.83 20.70
C ALA A 422 -25.41 -26.97 20.13
N GLU A 423 -26.32 -26.06 20.48
CA GLU A 423 -27.66 -26.01 19.87
C GLU A 423 -27.61 -25.59 18.40
N LEU A 424 -26.75 -24.64 18.03
CA LEU A 424 -26.58 -24.19 16.66
C LEU A 424 -25.88 -25.25 15.81
N VAL A 425 -24.87 -25.94 16.34
CA VAL A 425 -24.24 -27.09 15.67
C VAL A 425 -25.28 -28.19 15.38
N SER A 426 -26.10 -28.55 16.38
CA SER A 426 -27.16 -29.55 16.22
C SER A 426 -28.18 -29.15 15.16
N TYR A 427 -28.54 -27.87 15.10
CA TYR A 427 -29.42 -27.33 14.06
C TYR A 427 -28.79 -27.40 12.66
N ILE A 428 -27.49 -27.08 12.52
CA ILE A 428 -26.77 -27.16 11.24
C ILE A 428 -26.73 -28.61 10.74
N GLU A 429 -26.38 -29.56 11.60
CA GLU A 429 -26.33 -30.97 11.23
C GLU A 429 -27.70 -31.51 10.82
N ALA A 430 -28.77 -31.12 11.53
CA ALA A 430 -30.14 -31.47 11.18
C ALA A 430 -30.53 -30.92 9.79
N LYS A 431 -30.15 -29.68 9.48
CA LYS A 431 -30.39 -29.06 8.17
C LYS A 431 -29.58 -29.69 7.05
N ILE A 432 -28.33 -30.07 7.31
CA ILE A 432 -27.50 -30.83 6.35
C ILE A 432 -28.13 -32.20 6.06
N ALA A 433 -28.64 -32.89 7.07
CA ALA A 433 -29.35 -34.15 6.91
C ALA A 433 -30.65 -33.98 6.11
N GLU A 434 -31.45 -32.95 6.42
CA GLU A 434 -32.67 -32.61 5.67
C GLU A 434 -32.36 -32.30 4.19
N ARG A 435 -31.30 -31.53 3.94
CA ARG A 435 -30.83 -31.23 2.58
C ARG A 435 -30.38 -32.48 1.83
N LYS A 436 -29.71 -33.42 2.52
CA LYS A 436 -29.28 -34.69 1.94
C LYS A 436 -30.47 -35.54 1.50
N GLU A 437 -31.52 -35.62 2.32
CA GLU A 437 -32.75 -36.34 1.95
C GLU A 437 -33.51 -35.62 0.83
N ALA A 438 -33.53 -34.27 0.81
CA ALA A 438 -34.11 -33.51 -0.30
C ALA A 438 -33.39 -33.79 -1.63
N LYS A 439 -32.05 -33.78 -1.64
CA LYS A 439 -31.25 -34.13 -2.84
C LYS A 439 -31.49 -35.58 -3.28
N LYS A 440 -31.62 -36.52 -2.33
CA LYS A 440 -31.93 -37.93 -2.62
C LYS A 440 -33.35 -38.12 -3.21
N ALA A 441 -34.31 -37.34 -2.74
CA ALA A 441 -35.67 -37.27 -3.27
C ALA A 441 -35.77 -36.46 -4.59
N LYS A 442 -34.65 -35.90 -5.09
CA LYS A 442 -34.58 -34.99 -6.26
C LYS A 442 -35.39 -33.70 -6.09
N ASP A 443 -35.64 -33.28 -4.86
CA ASP A 443 -36.23 -31.98 -4.53
C ASP A 443 -35.13 -30.92 -4.41
N PHE A 444 -34.69 -30.43 -5.57
CA PHE A 444 -33.60 -29.44 -5.65
C PHE A 444 -34.02 -28.07 -5.10
N ALA A 445 -35.29 -27.69 -5.24
CA ALA A 445 -35.81 -26.44 -4.71
C ALA A 445 -35.70 -26.39 -3.17
N LYS A 446 -36.06 -27.48 -2.50
CA LYS A 446 -35.89 -27.59 -1.04
C LYS A 446 -34.43 -27.63 -0.62
N ALA A 447 -33.57 -28.31 -1.38
CA ALA A 447 -32.13 -28.36 -1.10
C ALA A 447 -31.45 -26.99 -1.21
N ASP A 448 -31.89 -26.16 -2.17
CA ASP A 448 -31.40 -24.79 -2.35
C ASP A 448 -31.96 -23.84 -1.29
N ALA A 449 -33.23 -23.99 -0.90
CA ALA A 449 -33.83 -23.22 0.20
C ALA A 449 -33.08 -23.43 1.53
N ILE A 450 -32.69 -24.67 1.85
CA ILE A 450 -31.90 -24.98 3.05
C ILE A 450 -30.48 -24.38 2.96
N ARG A 451 -29.89 -24.37 1.76
CA ARG A 451 -28.56 -23.76 1.56
C ARG A 451 -28.62 -22.25 1.80
N GLU A 452 -29.66 -21.60 1.31
CA GLU A 452 -29.88 -20.15 1.50
C GLU A 452 -30.19 -19.82 2.98
N GLU A 453 -31.01 -20.64 3.66
CA GLU A 453 -31.31 -20.51 5.09
C GLU A 453 -30.03 -20.54 5.95
N LEU A 454 -29.12 -21.48 5.66
CA LEU A 454 -27.83 -21.58 6.36
C LEU A 454 -26.91 -20.41 5.99
N LEU A 455 -26.88 -19.98 4.74
CA LEU A 455 -26.08 -18.85 4.30
C LEU A 455 -26.50 -17.53 4.98
N GLN A 456 -27.81 -17.30 5.14
CA GLN A 456 -28.35 -16.15 5.87
C GLN A 456 -27.96 -16.13 7.35
N LYS A 457 -27.67 -17.31 7.92
CA LYS A 457 -27.15 -17.47 9.28
C LYS A 457 -25.61 -17.43 9.34
N GLY A 458 -24.96 -17.06 8.23
CA GLY A 458 -23.51 -17.00 8.12
C GLY A 458 -22.86 -18.38 8.09
N ILE A 459 -23.50 -19.40 7.51
CA ILE A 459 -22.95 -20.76 7.39
C ILE A 459 -22.85 -21.14 5.91
N VAL A 460 -21.63 -21.41 5.46
CA VAL A 460 -21.34 -21.82 4.08
C VAL A 460 -21.18 -23.34 4.02
N LEU A 461 -21.97 -23.99 3.17
CA LEU A 461 -21.85 -25.43 2.88
C LEU A 461 -20.90 -25.72 1.71
N GLU A 462 -20.02 -26.70 1.89
CA GLU A 462 -19.10 -27.25 0.90
C GLU A 462 -19.42 -28.74 0.64
N ASP A 463 -19.94 -29.05 -0.54
CA ASP A 463 -20.17 -30.44 -0.97
C ASP A 463 -18.82 -31.06 -1.41
N THR A 464 -18.30 -32.05 -0.66
CA THR A 464 -17.05 -32.78 -0.99
C THR A 464 -17.34 -34.25 -1.31
N ARG A 465 -16.33 -34.98 -1.83
CA ARG A 465 -16.44 -36.44 -2.06
C ARG A 465 -16.63 -37.25 -0.77
N GLU A 466 -16.19 -36.71 0.37
CA GLU A 466 -16.29 -37.36 1.69
C GLU A 466 -17.57 -36.99 2.44
N GLY A 467 -18.34 -36.02 1.94
CA GLY A 467 -19.57 -35.53 2.58
C GLY A 467 -19.73 -34.01 2.47
N VAL A 468 -20.79 -33.48 3.08
CA VAL A 468 -21.02 -32.04 3.18
C VAL A 468 -20.25 -31.50 4.38
N LYS A 469 -19.29 -30.60 4.15
CA LYS A 469 -18.62 -29.82 5.19
C LYS A 469 -19.30 -28.46 5.30
N TRP A 470 -19.16 -27.80 6.45
CA TRP A 470 -19.68 -26.45 6.65
C TRP A 470 -18.62 -25.58 7.35
N LYS A 471 -18.70 -24.27 7.16
CA LYS A 471 -17.89 -23.27 7.87
C LYS A 471 -18.72 -22.01 8.13
N MET A 472 -18.37 -21.26 9.17
CA MET A 472 -18.93 -19.92 9.35
C MET A 472 -18.40 -18.98 8.24
N ALA A 473 -19.25 -18.10 7.74
CA ALA A 473 -19.00 -17.16 6.65
C ALA A 473 -18.06 -16.02 7.06
#